data_AF-A0A535RFW3-F1
#
_entry.id   AF-A0A535RFW3-F1
#
_cell.length_a   1.000
_cell.length_b   1.000
_cell.length_c   1.000
_cell.angle_alpha   90.00
_cell.angle_beta   90.00
_cell.angle_gamma   90.00
#
_symmetry.space_group_name_H-M   'P 1'
#
loop_
_entity.id
_entity.type
_entity.pdbx_description
1 polymer ?
#
loop_
_entity_poly.entity_id
_entity_poly.type
_entity_poly.pdbx_seq_one_letter_code
_entity_poly.pdbx_strand_id
1 'polypeptide(L)'
;MNIKVVLEYDGTGFSGWQQQAARRTVEGELKGALLELTGERMKVYGAGRTDAGAHAEGQVVNFRLPEGSIPPDRLQAALNAK
;
A
#
# COMPACT_ATOMS: atom_id res chain seq x y z
N MET A 1 7.56 -6.37 12.68
CA MET A 1 6.27 -7.12 12.66
C MET A 1 5.84 -7.41 11.22
N ASN A 2 5.26 -8.59 10.95
CA ASN A 2 4.75 -8.95 9.62
C ASN A 2 3.26 -8.63 9.50
N ILE A 3 2.87 -7.75 8.58
CA ILE A 3 1.51 -7.20 8.49
C ILE A 3 0.82 -7.67 7.22
N LYS A 4 -0.47 -7.99 7.34
CA LYS A 4 -1.40 -8.19 6.23
C LYS A 4 -2.45 -7.09 6.28
N VAL A 5 -2.63 -6.37 5.17
CA VAL A 5 -3.77 -5.47 4.97
C VAL A 5 -4.60 -5.96 3.78
N VAL A 6 -5.85 -5.53 3.74
CA VAL A 6 -6.75 -5.72 2.59
C VAL A 6 -7.11 -4.32 2.11
N LEU A 7 -6.78 -4.02 0.85
CA LEU A 7 -7.00 -2.71 0.25
C LEU A 7 -8.21 -2.74 -0.66
N GLU A 8 -8.95 -1.65 -0.61
CA GLU A 8 -9.91 -1.24 -1.63
C GLU A 8 -9.34 -0.02 -2.39
N TYR A 9 -9.53 0.03 -3.70
CA TYR A 9 -9.18 1.20 -4.50
C TYR A 9 -9.99 1.27 -5.80
N ASP A 10 -10.33 2.51 -6.19
CA ASP A 10 -10.73 2.85 -7.54
C ASP A 10 -9.49 3.01 -8.43
N GLY A 11 -9.33 2.12 -9.41
CA GLY A 11 -8.19 2.10 -10.32
C GLY A 11 -8.16 3.21 -11.36
N THR A 12 -9.23 3.99 -11.56
CA THR A 12 -9.39 4.93 -12.69
C THR A 12 -8.21 5.90 -12.84
N GLY A 13 -7.65 6.39 -11.72
CA GLY A 13 -6.52 7.32 -11.69
C GLY A 13 -5.14 6.67 -11.64
N PHE A 14 -5.06 5.34 -11.68
CA PHE A 14 -3.82 4.59 -11.46
C PHE A 14 -3.36 3.88 -12.73
N SER A 15 -2.04 3.88 -12.93
CA SER A 15 -1.35 3.08 -13.97
C SER A 15 -1.16 1.62 -13.54
N GLY A 16 -2.12 1.09 -12.79
CA GLY A 16 -2.15 -0.27 -12.26
C GLY A 16 -1.58 -0.39 -10.83
N TRP A 17 -1.44 -1.64 -10.38
CA TRP A 17 -0.86 -1.97 -9.08
C TRP A 17 0.64 -1.62 -9.02
N GLN A 18 1.43 -2.23 -9.91
CA GLN A 18 2.89 -2.28 -9.81
C GLN A 18 3.53 -0.91 -9.97
N GLN A 19 4.43 -0.55 -9.06
CA GLN A 19 5.22 0.68 -9.12
C GLN A 19 6.02 0.78 -10.42
N GLN A 20 5.92 1.95 -11.06
CA GLN A 20 6.61 2.30 -12.31
C GLN A 20 7.21 3.71 -12.17
N ALA A 21 8.26 4.00 -12.94
CA ALA A 21 8.89 5.32 -12.92
C ALA A 21 7.91 6.38 -13.47
N ALA A 22 7.80 7.51 -12.75
CA ALA A 22 7.01 8.69 -13.14
C ALA A 22 5.50 8.42 -13.43
N ARG A 23 4.93 7.35 -12.88
CA ARG A 23 3.49 7.04 -12.96
C ARG A 23 2.92 6.87 -11.57
N ARG A 24 1.66 7.28 -11.41
CA ARG A 24 0.89 7.04 -10.18
C ARG A 24 0.37 5.60 -10.19
N THR A 25 0.72 4.82 -9.19
CA THR A 25 0.34 3.40 -9.08
C THR A 25 -0.06 3.09 -7.64
N VAL A 26 -0.88 2.05 -7.43
CA VAL A 26 -1.37 1.73 -6.08
C VAL A 26 -0.22 1.30 -5.14
N GLU A 27 0.72 0.48 -5.62
CA GLU A 27 1.91 0.12 -4.84
C GLU A 27 2.77 1.35 -4.51
N GLY A 28 2.85 2.31 -5.43
CA GLY A 28 3.60 3.55 -5.25
C GLY A 28 3.02 4.42 -4.13
N GLU A 29 1.72 4.66 -4.16
CA GLU A 29 1.04 5.44 -3.11
C GLU A 29 1.15 4.74 -1.74
N LEU A 30 0.91 3.42 -1.69
CA LEU A 30 1.02 2.68 -0.42
C LEU A 30 2.45 2.77 0.14
N LYS A 31 3.48 2.63 -0.69
CA LYS A 31 4.87 2.81 -0.25
C LYS A 31 5.15 4.24 0.21
N GLY A 32 4.56 5.24 -0.43
CA GLY A 32 4.64 6.65 -0.03
C GLY A 32 4.03 6.88 1.35
N ALA A 33 2.80 6.42 1.56
CA ALA A 33 2.10 6.50 2.85
C ALA A 33 2.87 5.77 3.96
N LEU A 34 3.39 4.57 3.68
CA LEU A 34 4.21 3.83 4.64
C LEU A 34 5.51 4.57 4.98
N LEU A 35 6.19 5.14 3.98
CA LEU A 35 7.39 5.95 4.19
C LEU A 35 7.10 7.18 5.07
N GLU A 36 5.99 7.88 4.84
CA GLU A 36 5.60 9.02 5.67
C GLU A 36 5.29 8.61 7.11
N LEU A 37 4.66 7.46 7.31
CA LEU A 37 4.25 6.98 8.63
C LEU A 37 5.41 6.39 9.44
N THR A 38 6.38 5.75 8.80
CA THR A 38 7.47 5.05 9.48
C THR A 38 8.83 5.69 9.32
N GLY A 39 8.99 6.65 8.39
CA GLY A 39 10.28 7.21 8.02
C GLY A 39 11.18 6.25 7.22
N GLU A 40 10.70 5.05 6.90
CA GLU A 40 11.50 3.99 6.27
C GLU A 40 10.88 3.49 4.97
N ARG A 41 11.73 3.30 3.94
CA ARG A 41 11.32 2.66 2.69
C ARG A 41 11.23 1.15 2.90
N MET A 42 10.09 0.57 2.58
CA MET A 42 9.88 -0.87 2.72
C MET A 42 9.37 -1.54 1.43
N LYS A 43 9.62 -2.85 1.35
CA LYS A 43 9.05 -3.70 0.30
C LYS A 43 7.59 -4.00 0.63
N VAL A 44 6.77 -4.03 -0.41
CA VAL A 44 5.33 -4.32 -0.35
C VAL A 44 5.07 -5.44 -1.35
N TYR A 45 4.26 -6.41 -0.96
CA TYR A 45 3.91 -7.58 -1.77
C TYR A 45 2.38 -7.64 -1.90
N GLY A 46 1.85 -7.37 -3.09
CA GLY A 46 0.45 -7.60 -3.41
C GLY A 46 0.18 -9.07 -3.75
N ALA A 47 -1.02 -9.56 -3.47
CA ALA A 47 -1.43 -10.92 -3.82
C ALA A 47 -1.58 -11.12 -5.33
N GLY A 48 -1.92 -10.05 -6.06
CA GLY A 48 -1.95 -10.06 -7.52
C GLY A 48 -1.60 -8.69 -8.10
N ARG A 49 -1.35 -8.65 -9.41
CA ARG A 49 -1.22 -7.41 -10.16
C ARG A 49 -2.56 -7.04 -10.78
N THR A 50 -2.85 -5.75 -10.82
CA THR A 50 -3.95 -5.17 -11.59
C THR A 50 -3.38 -4.23 -12.65
N ASP A 51 -4.03 -4.22 -13.81
CA ASP A 51 -3.69 -3.34 -14.93
C ASP A 51 -4.18 -1.91 -14.69
N ALA A 52 -3.74 -0.97 -15.54
CA ALA A 52 -4.18 0.42 -15.46
C ALA A 52 -5.71 0.55 -15.54
N GLY A 53 -6.29 1.36 -14.66
CA GLY A 53 -7.74 1.53 -14.58
C GLY A 53 -8.49 0.45 -13.78
N ALA A 54 -7.89 -0.71 -13.49
CA ALA A 54 -8.60 -1.80 -12.81
C ALA A 54 -8.76 -1.55 -11.30
N HIS A 55 -9.96 -1.83 -10.78
CA HIS A 55 -10.33 -1.64 -9.37
C HIS A 55 -10.05 -2.88 -8.52
N ALA A 56 -10.09 -2.73 -7.20
CA ALA A 56 -10.16 -3.85 -6.27
C ALA A 56 -10.96 -3.49 -5.02
N GLU A 57 -11.74 -4.44 -4.50
CA GLU A 57 -12.39 -4.36 -3.18
C GLU A 57 -11.58 -5.13 -2.11
N GLY A 58 -10.69 -6.03 -2.53
CA GLY A 58 -10.06 -7.01 -1.66
C GLY A 58 -8.61 -7.36 -2.02
N GLN A 59 -7.82 -6.39 -2.50
CA GLN A 59 -6.41 -6.65 -2.80
C GLN A 59 -5.66 -6.93 -1.49
N VAL A 60 -5.19 -8.16 -1.31
CA VAL A 60 -4.40 -8.54 -0.12
C VAL A 60 -2.97 -8.09 -0.30
N VAL A 61 -2.41 -7.46 0.72
CA VAL A 61 -1.05 -6.91 0.68
C VAL A 61 -0.28 -7.26 1.95
N ASN A 62 0.99 -7.60 1.79
CA ASN A 62 1.91 -7.89 2.87
C ASN A 62 3.12 -6.95 2.87
N PHE A 63 3.54 -6.54 4.05
CA PHE A 63 4.80 -5.83 4.29
C PHE A 63 5.28 -6.04 5.73
N ARG A 64 6.53 -5.67 6.00
CA ARG A 64 7.11 -5.73 7.35
C ARG A 64 7.30 -4.33 7.90
N LEU A 65 6.74 -4.08 9.07
CA LEU A 65 6.98 -2.89 9.86
C LEU A 65 8.19 -3.07 10.78
N PRO A 66 8.99 -2.01 11.01
CA PRO A 66 10.02 -1.99 12.06
C PRO A 66 9.43 -2.27 13.45
N GLU A 67 10.31 -2.65 14.39
CA GLU A 67 9.93 -2.78 15.79
C GLU A 67 9.60 -1.39 16.39
N GLY A 68 8.63 -1.31 17.29
CA GLY A 68 8.18 -0.04 17.87
C GLY A 68 7.39 0.89 16.92
N SER A 69 7.07 0.43 15.70
CA SER A 69 6.20 1.16 14.77
C SER A 69 4.74 1.24 15.25
N ILE A 70 3.90 1.93 14.46
CA ILE A 70 2.45 2.05 14.67
C ILE A 70 1.83 0.66 14.96
N PRO A 71 1.04 0.51 16.04
CA PRO A 71 0.45 -0.77 16.38
C PRO A 71 -0.68 -1.14 15.39
N PRO A 72 -0.96 -2.45 15.19
CA PRO A 72 -1.88 -2.91 14.14
C PRO A 72 -3.29 -2.33 14.18
N ASP A 73 -3.81 -2.10 15.39
CA ASP A 73 -5.15 -1.54 15.65
C ASP A 73 -5.28 -0.09 15.17
N ARG A 74 -4.18 0.65 15.06
CA ARG A 74 -4.16 2.04 14.58
C ARG A 74 -3.69 2.18 13.13
N LEU A 75 -3.10 1.13 12.57
CA LEU A 75 -2.47 1.18 11.26
C LEU A 75 -3.46 1.52 10.14
N GLN A 76 -4.68 0.99 10.20
CA GLN A 76 -5.71 1.27 9.19
C GLN A 76 -6.07 2.75 9.15
N ALA A 77 -6.40 3.34 10.30
CA ALA A 77 -6.73 4.76 10.38
C ALA A 77 -5.54 5.65 9.98
N ALA A 78 -4.33 5.27 10.37
CA ALA A 78 -3.12 5.99 10.00
C ALA A 78 -2.84 5.96 8.49
N LEU A 79 -3.00 4.81 7.83
CA LEU A 79 -2.83 4.67 6.38
C LEU A 79 -3.88 5.45 5.61
N ASN A 80 -5.15 5.40 6.04
CA ASN A 80 -6.24 6.12 5.36
C ASN A 80 -6.17 7.65 5.52
N ALA A 81 -5.34 8.15 6.44
CA ALA A 81 -5.13 9.58 6.66
C ALA A 81 -3.98 10.15 5.80
N LYS A 82 -3.39 9.34 4.91
CA LYS A 82 -2.35 9.71 3.96
C LYS A 82 -2.93 9.80 2.56
#